data_AF-A0A7S0L9H5-F1
#
_entry.id   AF-A0A7S0L9H5-F1
#
_cell.length_a   1.000
_cell.length_b   1.000
_cell.length_c   1.000
_cell.angle_alpha   90.00
_cell.angle_beta   90.00
_cell.angle_gamma   90.00
#
_symmetry.space_group_name_H-M   'P 1'
#
loop_
_entity.id
_entity.type
_entity.pdbx_description
1 polymer ?
#
loop_
_entity_poly.entity_id
_entity_poly.type
_entity_poly.pdbx_seq_one_letter_code
_entity_poly.pdbx_strand_id
1 'polypeptide(L)'
;GISRLMATALIASLTTAYTVGYSRAALGTATCCRAHTLLSESDAFATVVFLRHGQSIWNEANLFTGWADVELTTLGKNEAAQGATQLWREGIEIDVAYTSRLKRAAQTLDIVLKITGQEDVEVHRCWRLNERM
;
A
#
# COMPACT_ATOMS: atom_id res chain seq x y z
N GLY A 1 -17.60 -8.85 -10.73
CA GLY A 1 -18.17 -8.64 -9.38
C GLY A 1 -17.11 -7.96 -8.55
N ILE A 2 -17.40 -6.75 -8.05
CA ILE A 2 -16.37 -5.81 -7.62
C ILE A 2 -16.24 -5.84 -6.09
N SER A 3 -15.33 -6.65 -5.58
CA SER A 3 -14.82 -6.52 -4.21
C SER A 3 -13.99 -5.23 -4.11
N ARG A 4 -14.65 -4.08 -3.90
CA ARG A 4 -13.98 -2.78 -3.78
C ARG A 4 -13.61 -2.48 -2.33
N LEU A 5 -12.31 -2.27 -2.14
CA LEU A 5 -11.60 -1.57 -1.05
C LEU A 5 -11.21 -2.39 0.19
N MET A 6 -10.14 -3.13 -0.08
CA MET A 6 -9.14 -3.83 0.71
C MET A 6 -8.01 -3.15 1.50
N ALA A 7 -8.06 -1.85 1.82
CA ALA A 7 -6.82 -1.09 1.98
C ALA A 7 -6.09 -1.33 3.33
N THR A 8 -4.99 -2.08 3.30
CA THR A 8 -3.84 -1.85 4.18
C THR A 8 -3.12 -0.63 3.63
N ALA A 9 -3.03 0.45 4.41
CA ALA A 9 -2.34 1.66 3.99
C ALA A 9 -1.05 1.78 4.80
N LEU A 10 0.08 1.87 4.12
CA LEU A 10 1.38 2.14 4.70
C LEU A 10 1.74 3.58 4.34
N ILE A 11 2.18 4.38 5.31
CA ILE A 11 2.72 5.71 5.04
C ILE A 11 4.24 5.57 5.10
N ALA A 12 4.89 5.93 3.99
CA ALA A 12 6.33 6.00 3.83
C ALA A 12 6.71 7.48 3.65
N SER A 13 7.61 8.00 4.46
CA SER A 13 7.97 9.42 4.47
C SER A 13 9.46 9.61 4.25
N LEU A 14 9.74 10.34 3.16
CA LEU A 14 10.82 11.31 3.01
C LEU A 14 12.23 10.91 3.47
N THR A 15 12.73 9.80 2.95
CA THR A 15 14.17 9.76 2.64
C THR A 15 14.42 8.91 1.41
N THR A 16 15.08 9.53 0.43
CA THR A 16 15.54 8.92 -0.82
C THR A 16 14.54 8.91 -1.99
N ALA A 17 14.16 10.11 -2.45
CA ALA A 17 13.86 10.29 -3.87
C ALA A 17 15.17 10.15 -4.68
N TYR A 18 15.62 8.91 -4.92
CA TYR A 18 16.49 8.64 -6.06
C TYR A 18 15.68 8.97 -7.31
N THR A 19 16.09 10.04 -8.00
CA THR A 19 15.71 10.48 -9.34
C THR A 19 15.01 9.41 -10.19
N VAL A 20 13.66 9.46 -10.25
CA VAL A 20 12.93 8.98 -11.42
C VAL A 20 13.02 10.09 -12.46
N GLY A 21 14.00 9.96 -13.35
CA GLY A 21 14.22 10.88 -14.45
C GLY A 21 13.00 10.91 -15.38
N TYR A 22 12.29 12.04 -15.39
CA TYR A 22 11.45 12.38 -16.53
C TYR A 22 12.36 12.80 -17.69
N SER A 23 12.35 11.98 -18.74
CA SER A 23 13.04 12.20 -20.00
C SER A 23 12.75 13.59 -20.57
N ARG A 24 13.80 14.34 -20.94
CA ARG A 24 13.71 15.54 -21.79
C ARG A 24 13.07 15.15 -23.13
N ALA A 25 11.78 15.44 -23.28
CA ALA A 25 11.17 15.60 -24.58
C ALA A 25 11.01 17.10 -24.83
N ALA A 26 11.99 17.68 -25.51
CA ALA A 26 11.82 18.95 -26.18
C ALA A 26 10.74 18.78 -27.25
N LEU A 27 9.74 19.66 -27.30
CA LEU A 27 9.00 20.07 -28.50
C LEU A 27 7.98 21.16 -28.16
N GLY A 28 8.09 22.29 -28.85
CA GLY A 28 6.92 23.00 -29.38
C GLY A 28 6.22 24.00 -28.47
N THR A 29 6.38 25.28 -28.82
CA THR A 29 5.62 26.44 -28.34
C THR A 29 4.10 26.27 -28.50
N ALA A 30 3.35 26.29 -27.39
CA ALA A 30 1.95 26.70 -27.38
C ALA A 30 1.58 27.26 -26.00
N THR A 31 1.32 28.56 -25.99
CA THR A 31 0.86 29.36 -24.85
C THR A 31 -0.52 28.87 -24.38
N CYS A 32 -0.57 28.24 -23.22
CA CYS A 32 -1.81 28.11 -22.45
C CYS A 32 -1.43 28.21 -20.98
N CYS A 33 -1.73 29.37 -20.39
CA CYS A 33 -1.78 29.66 -18.96
C CYS A 33 -0.82 28.83 -18.08
N ARG A 34 0.42 29.30 -17.92
CA ARG A 34 1.29 28.81 -16.83
C ARG A 34 0.63 29.17 -15.50
N ALA A 35 -0.13 28.24 -14.93
CA ALA A 35 -0.23 28.12 -13.49
C ALA A 35 1.19 27.80 -13.01
N HIS A 36 1.97 28.86 -12.75
CA HIS A 36 3.25 28.74 -12.10
C HIS A 36 2.95 28.40 -10.64
N THR A 37 2.65 27.12 -10.37
CA THR A 37 2.52 26.63 -9.00
C THR A 37 3.88 26.83 -8.38
N LEU A 38 3.99 27.87 -7.55
CA LEU A 38 5.12 28.10 -6.66
C LEU A 38 5.07 27.00 -5.59
N LEU A 39 5.45 25.78 -5.96
CA LEU A 39 5.80 24.77 -4.98
C LEU A 39 7.13 25.24 -4.37
N SER A 40 7.07 25.76 -3.15
CA SER A 40 8.28 26.04 -2.37
C SER A 40 9.06 24.75 -2.17
N GLU A 41 10.39 24.82 -2.18
CA GLU A 41 11.30 23.68 -1.93
C GLU A 41 11.08 22.98 -0.56
N SER A 42 10.17 23.51 0.27
CA SER A 42 9.80 23.00 1.59
C SER A 42 8.44 22.29 1.66
N ASP A 43 7.77 22.00 0.54
CA ASP A 43 6.57 21.15 0.59
C ASP A 43 6.97 19.69 0.85
N ALA A 44 6.78 19.25 2.10
CA ALA A 44 6.99 17.87 2.50
C ALA A 44 5.91 16.98 1.85
N PHE A 45 6.28 16.22 0.81
CA PHE A 45 5.40 15.24 0.19
C PHE A 45 5.44 13.92 0.96
N ALA A 46 4.28 13.37 1.32
CA ALA A 46 4.19 12.04 1.92
C ALA A 46 3.92 10.99 0.82
N THR A 47 4.61 9.85 0.90
CA THR A 47 4.32 8.69 0.05
C THR A 47 3.33 7.78 0.77
N VAL A 48 2.23 7.44 0.10
CA VAL A 48 1.24 6.51 0.65
C VAL A 48 1.20 5.28 -0.22
N VAL A 49 1.50 4.13 0.38
CA VAL A 49 1.51 2.83 -0.26
C VAL A 49 0.24 2.08 0.14
N PHE A 50 -0.57 1.71 -0.85
CA PHE A 50 -1.77 0.91 -0.63
C PHE A 50 -1.50 -0.55 -0.98
N LEU A 51 -1.73 -1.44 -0.02
CA LEU A 51 -1.68 -2.88 -0.19
C LEU A 51 -3.07 -3.47 0.05
N ARG A 52 -3.44 -4.45 -0.77
CA ARG A 52 -4.63 -5.27 -0.54
C ARG A 52 -4.21 -6.60 0.06
N HIS A 53 -5.03 -7.14 0.97
CA HIS A 53 -4.79 -8.50 1.47
C HIS A 53 -4.79 -9.53 0.32
N GLY A 54 -4.00 -10.59 0.47
CA GLY A 54 -4.03 -11.73 -0.45
C GLY A 54 -5.34 -12.53 -0.35
N GLN A 55 -5.50 -13.56 -1.18
CA GLN A 55 -6.68 -14.42 -1.17
C GLN A 55 -6.99 -15.01 0.24
N SER A 56 -8.25 -14.87 0.68
CA SER A 56 -8.76 -15.52 1.90
C SER A 56 -9.49 -16.84 1.61
N ILE A 57 -9.65 -17.68 2.63
CA ILE A 57 -10.35 -18.98 2.52
C ILE A 57 -11.75 -18.82 1.90
N TRP A 58 -12.46 -17.76 2.26
CA TRP A 58 -13.80 -17.51 1.73
C TRP A 58 -13.78 -16.89 0.33
N ASN A 59 -12.72 -16.18 -0.05
CA ASN A 59 -12.56 -15.75 -1.44
C ASN A 59 -12.32 -16.96 -2.36
N GLU A 60 -11.53 -17.94 -1.91
CA GLU A 60 -11.35 -19.21 -2.62
C GLU A 60 -12.67 -19.98 -2.74
N ALA A 61 -13.47 -20.02 -1.67
CA ALA A 61 -14.79 -20.66 -1.66
C ALA A 61 -15.90 -19.85 -2.37
N ASN A 62 -15.58 -18.68 -2.97
CA ASN A 62 -16.56 -17.74 -3.55
C ASN A 62 -17.72 -17.38 -2.59
N LEU A 63 -17.43 -17.27 -1.30
CA LEU A 63 -18.37 -16.85 -0.27
C LEU A 63 -18.24 -15.36 0.00
N PHE A 64 -19.36 -14.71 0.33
CA PHE A 64 -19.36 -13.32 0.78
C PHE A 64 -18.72 -13.20 2.16
N THR A 65 -17.60 -12.47 2.25
CA THR A 65 -16.83 -12.29 3.48
C THR A 65 -17.37 -11.21 4.40
N GLY A 66 -17.60 -9.99 3.89
CA GLY A 66 -17.96 -8.84 4.71
C GLY A 66 -17.04 -8.71 5.93
N TRP A 67 -17.65 -8.70 7.12
CA TRP A 67 -16.94 -8.57 8.40
C TRP A 67 -16.50 -9.91 9.01
N ALA A 68 -16.67 -11.02 8.28
CA ALA A 68 -16.19 -12.32 8.72
C ALA A 68 -14.67 -12.30 8.87
N ASP A 69 -14.21 -12.80 10.01
CA ASP A 69 -12.80 -12.80 10.38
C ASP A 69 -12.12 -14.09 9.93
N VAL A 70 -11.87 -14.15 8.62
CA VAL A 70 -11.29 -15.30 7.92
C VAL A 70 -9.80 -15.13 7.67
N GLU A 71 -9.08 -16.25 7.65
CA GLU A 71 -7.63 -16.29 7.40
C GLU A 71 -7.28 -16.27 5.90
N LEU A 72 -6.02 -15.96 5.62
CA LEU A 72 -5.43 -16.08 4.28
C LEU A 72 -5.22 -17.56 3.89
N THR A 73 -5.45 -17.87 2.63
CA THR A 73 -5.01 -19.15 2.05
C THR A 73 -3.48 -19.17 1.89
N THR A 74 -2.91 -20.34 1.61
CA THR A 74 -1.49 -20.44 1.26
C THR A 74 -1.16 -19.58 0.04
N LEU A 75 -2.06 -19.50 -0.95
CA LEU A 75 -1.92 -18.62 -2.10
C LEU A 75 -1.89 -17.14 -1.65
N GLY A 76 -2.82 -16.72 -0.79
CA GLY A 76 -2.85 -15.35 -0.29
C GLY A 76 -1.60 -14.94 0.50
N LYS A 77 -1.00 -15.88 1.25
CA LYS A 77 0.29 -15.64 1.92
C LYS A 77 1.43 -15.45 0.91
N ASN A 78 1.43 -16.24 -0.17
CA ASN A 78 2.43 -16.10 -1.24
C ASN A 78 2.26 -14.78 -2.00
N GLU A 79 1.02 -14.33 -2.25
CA GLU A 79 0.74 -13.02 -2.85
C GLU A 79 1.27 -11.88 -1.98
N ALA A 80 1.03 -11.94 -0.66
CA ALA A 80 1.57 -10.98 0.29
C ALA A 80 3.10 -10.96 0.26
N ALA A 81 3.74 -12.13 0.20
CA ALA A 81 5.20 -12.25 0.12
C ALA A 81 5.77 -11.68 -1.18
N GLN A 82 5.09 -11.84 -2.31
CA GLN A 82 5.49 -11.26 -3.59
C GLN A 82 5.42 -9.73 -3.54
N GLY A 83 4.32 -9.17 -3.01
CA GLY A 83 4.18 -7.72 -2.81
C GLY A 83 5.25 -7.16 -1.88
N ALA A 84 5.56 -7.86 -0.79
CA ALA A 84 6.63 -7.50 0.13
C ALA A 84 8.01 -7.51 -0.54
N THR A 85 8.28 -8.52 -1.38
CA THR A 85 9.53 -8.61 -2.13
C THR A 85 9.69 -7.43 -3.10
N GLN A 86 8.59 -6.97 -3.69
CA GLN A 86 8.62 -5.80 -4.56
C GLN A 86 8.94 -4.52 -3.76
N LEU A 87 8.26 -4.29 -2.63
CA LEU A 87 8.56 -3.15 -1.75
C LEU A 87 10.01 -3.15 -1.26
N TRP A 88 10.54 -4.32 -0.91
CA TRP A 88 11.93 -4.49 -0.51
C TRP A 88 12.91 -4.15 -1.64
N ARG A 89 12.62 -4.60 -2.88
CA ARG A 89 13.46 -4.26 -4.05
C ARG A 89 13.43 -2.78 -4.40
N GLU A 90 12.31 -2.11 -4.16
CA GLU A 90 12.16 -0.68 -4.34
C GLU A 90 12.81 0.14 -3.21
N GLY A 91 13.25 -0.52 -2.13
CA GLY A 91 13.92 0.12 -1.00
C GLY A 91 12.99 1.04 -0.20
N ILE A 92 11.71 0.70 -0.11
CA ILE A 92 10.71 1.52 0.59
C ILE A 92 10.78 1.26 2.10
N GLU A 93 11.07 2.31 2.85
CA GLU A 93 11.00 2.33 4.32
C GLU A 93 9.62 2.82 4.76
N ILE A 94 9.05 2.14 5.77
CA ILE A 94 7.70 2.36 6.30
C ILE A 94 7.85 2.99 7.67
N ASP A 95 7.36 4.22 7.86
CA ASP A 95 7.38 4.88 9.17
C ASP A 95 6.21 4.43 10.04
N VAL A 96 5.04 4.26 9.41
CA VAL A 96 3.82 3.92 10.11
C VAL A 96 2.90 3.08 9.23
N ALA A 97 2.31 2.05 9.83
CA ALA A 97 1.42 1.13 9.17
C ALA A 97 -0.02 1.25 9.68
N TYR A 98 -0.99 1.18 8.76
CA TYR A 98 -2.41 1.14 9.07
C TYR A 98 -3.04 -0.13 8.52
N THR A 99 -3.82 -0.80 9.34
CA THR A 99 -4.55 -2.01 8.93
C THR A 99 -5.96 -2.04 9.48
N SER A 100 -6.81 -2.85 8.87
CA SER A 100 -8.15 -3.13 9.35
C SER A 100 -8.10 -4.03 10.60
N ARG A 101 -9.25 -4.26 11.24
CA ARG A 101 -9.32 -5.20 12.38
C ARG A 101 -9.43 -6.67 11.96
N LEU A 102 -9.35 -6.94 10.66
CA LEU A 102 -9.61 -8.27 10.09
C LEU A 102 -8.30 -9.06 9.96
N LYS A 103 -8.31 -10.34 10.36
CA LYS A 103 -7.14 -11.23 10.34
C LYS A 103 -6.44 -11.24 9.00
N ARG A 104 -7.16 -11.34 7.88
CA ARG A 104 -6.57 -11.34 6.53
C ARG A 104 -5.68 -10.11 6.24
N ALA A 105 -6.09 -8.93 6.68
CA ALA A 105 -5.34 -7.70 6.46
C ALA A 105 -4.15 -7.59 7.43
N ALA A 106 -4.35 -7.99 8.69
CA ALA A 106 -3.28 -8.07 9.67
C ALA A 106 -2.19 -9.08 9.26
N GLN A 107 -2.57 -10.30 8.87
CA GLN A 107 -1.66 -11.34 8.39
C GLN A 107 -0.87 -10.90 7.16
N THR A 108 -1.50 -10.17 6.23
CA THR A 108 -0.81 -9.63 5.06
C THR A 108 0.25 -8.61 5.48
N LEU A 109 -0.11 -7.67 6.36
CA LEU A 109 0.82 -6.66 6.87
C LEU A 109 2.00 -7.32 7.60
N ASP A 110 1.72 -8.29 8.48
CA ASP A 110 2.75 -9.00 9.24
C ASP A 110 3.75 -9.71 8.32
N ILE A 111 3.28 -10.32 7.23
CA ILE A 111 4.16 -10.95 6.21
C ILE A 111 5.04 -9.89 5.52
N VAL A 112 4.46 -8.73 5.19
CA VAL A 112 5.17 -7.64 4.53
C VAL A 112 6.28 -7.09 5.41
N LEU A 113 5.98 -6.78 6.67
CA LEU A 113 6.95 -6.24 7.63
C LEU A 113 8.07 -7.26 7.91
N LYS A 114 7.75 -8.55 8.02
CA LYS A 114 8.75 -9.62 8.20
C LYS A 114 9.73 -9.72 7.03
N ILE A 115 9.23 -9.71 5.80
CA ILE A 115 10.07 -9.87 4.61
C ILE A 115 10.91 -8.62 4.36
N THR A 116 10.36 -7.44 4.64
CA THR A 116 11.08 -6.17 4.51
C THR A 116 12.04 -5.89 5.67
N GLY A 117 11.95 -6.66 6.77
CA GLY A 117 12.78 -6.49 7.96
C GLY A 117 12.36 -5.32 8.86
N GLN A 118 11.10 -4.91 8.80
CA GLN A 118 10.56 -3.70 9.44
C GLN A 118 9.49 -4.03 10.49
N GLU A 119 9.71 -5.07 11.31
CA GLU A 119 8.72 -5.54 12.31
C GLU A 119 8.50 -4.55 13.47
N ASP A 120 9.42 -3.61 13.69
CA ASP A 120 9.37 -2.63 14.78
C ASP A 120 8.50 -1.39 14.48
N VAL A 121 7.91 -1.32 13.29
CA VAL A 121 7.08 -0.18 12.83
C VAL A 121 5.80 -0.06 13.64
N GLU A 122 5.39 1.18 13.93
CA GLU A 122 4.11 1.43 14.63
C GLU A 122 2.91 1.03 13.76
N VAL A 123 2.04 0.18 14.30
CA VAL A 123 0.85 -0.33 13.60
C VAL A 123 -0.44 0.17 14.24
N HIS A 124 -1.18 1.03 13.53
CA HIS A 124 -2.51 1.46 13.91
C HIS A 124 -3.60 0.59 13.29
N ARG A 125 -4.53 0.10 14.12
CA ARG A 125 -5.65 -0.75 13.69
C ARG A 125 -6.98 -0.01 13.79
N CYS A 126 -7.71 0.13 12.69
CA CYS A 126 -8.97 0.87 12.67
C CYS A 126 -10.11 0.08 12.01
N TRP A 127 -11.29 0.05 12.65
CA TRP A 127 -12.48 -0.60 12.11
C TRP A 127 -13.02 0.09 10.85
N ARG A 128 -12.73 1.38 10.65
CA ARG A 128 -13.14 2.13 9.46
C ARG A 128 -12.44 1.66 8.18
N LEU A 129 -11.34 0.90 8.33
CA LEU A 129 -10.63 0.25 7.24
C LEU A 129 -11.17 -1.16 6.94
N ASN A 130 -12.25 -1.61 7.59
CA ASN A 130 -12.87 -2.93 7.34
C ASN A 130 -13.64 -2.99 6.01
N GLU A 131 -13.84 -4.22 5.50
CA GLU A 131 -14.61 -4.47 4.27
C GLU A 131 -16.02 -3.96 4.41
N ARG A 132 -16.59 -3.52 3.29
CA ARG A 132 -18.04 -3.32 3.21
C ARG A 132 -18.73 -4.68 3.13
N MET A 133 -19.92 -4.75 3.73
CA MET A 133 -20.81 -5.91 3.62
C MET A 133 -21.50 -5.92 2.25
#